data_AF-A0AA38KZV4-F1
#
_entry.id   AF-A0AA38KZV4-F1
#
_cell.length_a   1.000
_cell.length_b   1.000
_cell.length_c   1.000
_cell.angle_alpha   90.00
_cell.angle_beta   90.00
_cell.angle_gamma   90.00
#
_symmetry.space_group_name_H-M   'P 1'
#
loop_
_entity.id
_entity.type
_entity.pdbx_description
1 polymer ?
#
loop_
_entity_poly.entity_id
_entity_poly.type
_entity_poly.pdbx_seq_one_letter_code
_entity_poly.pdbx_strand_id
1 'polypeptide(L)'
;MVRCRKKMQTLQFTTKNCFNRSVVPLLILCFVTPLLIIHLTPTLPREFSLNSAPEPSCENPGPRFVVEDSGFCIGNCRSECFPRVKKLCVSPSEVAYCKMEKEKEQIESTQLMPKFMRFHGEHSTIPTANSSCAQEKKGIVGLSLVADQRYLPLHKPNPHHEAEKIIPALLFKKNHQEFNHTFYWFSTPSEVSEWGKGFLEAFNMQTKVKYMNFPVRKNSTVCFEDAIVFSAGTTLYYVPDRDTNDWLRQHVLQYCSIPIVNASWPPRNVAILDRTSGSRRLKNKDMVAQILSQMLGIRARQGYSGIGSFCNQVRQVAEEDLIIVPHGSQNVNLLFARKGAVVIE
;
A
#
# COMPACT_ATOMS: atom_id res chain seq x y z
N MET A 1 11.86 58.47 -40.65
CA MET A 1 13.31 58.73 -40.57
C MET A 1 14.03 57.39 -40.46
N VAL A 2 14.98 57.18 -41.38
CA VAL A 2 16.10 56.21 -41.42
C VAL A 2 15.79 54.70 -41.27
N ARG A 3 16.17 53.79 -42.17
CA ARG A 3 16.41 53.77 -43.63
C ARG A 3 16.46 52.27 -44.01
N CYS A 4 15.64 51.86 -44.97
CA CYS A 4 15.68 50.52 -45.57
C CYS A 4 17.01 50.22 -46.27
N ARG A 5 17.46 48.97 -46.25
CA ARG A 5 18.31 48.42 -47.32
C ARG A 5 17.91 46.97 -47.63
N LYS A 6 17.10 46.81 -48.68
CA LYS A 6 16.88 45.56 -49.42
C LYS A 6 18.12 45.31 -50.29
N LYS A 7 18.55 44.05 -50.39
CA LYS A 7 19.33 43.55 -51.53
C LYS A 7 18.57 42.38 -52.13
N MET A 8 18.05 42.59 -53.34
CA MET A 8 17.62 41.55 -54.27
C MET A 8 18.88 40.94 -54.92
N GLN A 9 18.93 39.62 -55.01
CA GLN A 9 19.67 38.94 -56.06
C GLN A 9 18.74 37.93 -56.73
N THR A 10 18.47 38.23 -57.99
CA THR A 10 17.86 37.39 -59.02
C THR A 10 18.82 36.25 -59.38
N LEU A 11 18.32 35.03 -59.52
CA LEU A 11 18.97 34.03 -60.38
C LEU A 11 17.96 33.10 -61.03
N GLN A 12 18.27 32.81 -62.30
CA GLN A 12 17.39 32.43 -63.38
C GLN A 12 16.89 30.98 -63.30
N PHE A 13 15.67 30.80 -63.83
CA PHE A 13 15.12 29.52 -64.24
C PHE A 13 15.96 28.89 -65.37
N THR A 14 16.29 27.61 -65.21
CA THR A 14 16.52 26.70 -66.34
C THR A 14 15.65 25.46 -66.15
N THR A 15 14.56 25.41 -66.92
CA THR A 15 13.72 24.23 -67.13
C THR A 15 14.29 23.44 -68.29
N LYS A 16 14.66 22.17 -68.07
CA LYS A 16 14.60 21.09 -69.07
C LYS A 16 14.85 19.72 -68.42
N ASN A 17 13.83 18.86 -68.55
CA ASN A 17 13.86 17.40 -68.65
C ASN A 17 14.65 16.61 -67.59
N CYS A 18 13.94 15.83 -66.77
CA CYS A 18 13.93 14.36 -66.89
C CYS A 18 13.00 13.74 -65.84
N PHE A 19 11.74 13.64 -66.26
CA PHE A 19 10.55 13.13 -65.59
C PHE A 19 10.59 11.65 -65.20
N ASN A 20 11.77 11.01 -65.15
CA ASN A 20 11.93 9.55 -65.03
C ASN A 20 12.65 9.06 -63.76
N ARG A 21 12.97 9.94 -62.80
CA ARG A 21 13.59 9.53 -61.53
C ARG A 21 12.66 9.48 -60.32
N SER A 22 11.44 10.00 -60.44
CA SER A 22 10.51 10.11 -59.28
C SER A 22 9.41 9.06 -59.24
N VAL A 23 9.23 8.26 -60.30
CA VAL A 23 8.13 7.26 -60.36
C VAL A 23 8.55 5.91 -59.76
N VAL A 24 9.83 5.54 -59.88
CA VAL A 24 10.36 4.28 -59.32
C VAL A 24 10.39 4.26 -57.77
N PRO A 25 10.77 5.33 -57.06
CA PRO A 25 10.72 5.34 -55.60
C PRO A 25 9.29 5.31 -55.06
N LEU A 26 8.32 5.90 -55.78
CA LEU A 26 6.91 5.96 -55.37
C LEU A 26 6.22 4.60 -55.48
N LEU A 27 6.49 3.83 -56.53
CA LEU A 27 5.92 2.49 -56.72
C LEU A 27 6.47 1.48 -55.69
N ILE A 28 7.76 1.57 -55.33
CA ILE A 28 8.33 0.74 -54.26
C ILE A 28 7.70 1.11 -52.91
N LEU A 29 7.45 2.41 -52.66
CA LEU A 29 6.75 2.84 -51.43
C LEU A 29 5.30 2.33 -51.39
N CYS A 30 4.57 2.34 -52.51
CA CYS A 30 3.17 1.91 -52.55
C CYS A 30 2.95 0.39 -52.47
N PHE A 31 3.91 -0.43 -52.91
CA PHE A 31 3.79 -1.89 -52.86
C PHE A 31 4.51 -2.55 -51.67
N VAL A 32 5.52 -1.91 -51.08
CA VAL A 32 6.22 -2.46 -49.90
C VAL A 32 5.58 -2.03 -48.58
N THR A 33 4.91 -0.88 -48.52
CA THR A 33 4.24 -0.41 -47.29
C THR A 33 3.05 -1.27 -46.84
N PRO A 34 2.17 -1.82 -47.71
CA PRO A 34 1.07 -2.66 -47.25
C PRO A 34 1.56 -4.01 -46.71
N LEU A 35 2.64 -4.57 -47.28
CA LEU A 35 3.21 -5.85 -46.86
C LEU A 35 3.98 -5.75 -45.53
N LEU A 36 4.61 -4.61 -45.22
CA LEU A 36 5.20 -4.39 -43.90
C LEU A 36 4.15 -4.10 -42.82
N ILE A 37 3.01 -3.52 -43.16
CA ILE A 37 1.92 -3.26 -42.20
C ILE A 37 1.18 -4.56 -41.82
N ILE A 38 1.09 -5.55 -42.71
CA ILE A 38 0.46 -6.85 -42.40
C ILE A 38 1.32 -7.69 -41.45
N HIS A 39 2.65 -7.55 -41.47
CA HIS A 39 3.55 -8.20 -40.51
C HIS A 39 3.78 -7.41 -39.20
N LEU A 40 3.19 -6.22 -39.10
CA LEU A 40 3.13 -5.40 -37.89
C LEU A 40 1.72 -5.41 -37.29
N THR A 41 0.94 -6.49 -37.48
CA THR A 41 -0.13 -6.75 -36.51
C THR A 41 0.56 -6.86 -35.16
N PRO A 42 0.29 -5.96 -34.20
CA PRO A 42 0.77 -6.16 -32.85
C PRO A 42 0.19 -7.49 -32.42
N THR A 43 1.04 -8.51 -32.32
CA THR A 43 0.67 -9.74 -31.64
C THR A 43 0.14 -9.28 -30.30
N LEU A 44 -1.17 -9.45 -30.08
CA LEU A 44 -1.80 -9.18 -28.80
C LEU A 44 -0.85 -9.72 -27.74
N PRO A 45 -0.32 -8.87 -26.84
CA PRO A 45 0.62 -9.35 -25.85
C PRO A 45 -0.07 -10.47 -25.08
N ARG A 46 0.68 -11.55 -24.80
CA ARG A 46 0.42 -12.63 -23.85
C ARG A 46 -1.02 -12.65 -23.34
N GLU A 47 -1.78 -13.72 -23.63
CA GLU A 47 -3.06 -14.00 -22.96
C GLU A 47 -3.04 -13.48 -21.52
N PHE A 48 -3.74 -12.38 -21.29
CA PHE A 48 -3.88 -11.79 -19.97
C PHE A 48 -4.77 -12.75 -19.20
N SER A 49 -4.15 -13.66 -18.45
CA SER A 49 -4.89 -14.53 -17.56
C SER A 49 -5.33 -13.70 -16.36
N LEU A 50 -6.64 -13.55 -16.18
CA LEU A 50 -7.26 -13.05 -14.95
C LEU A 50 -7.19 -14.08 -13.81
N ASN A 51 -6.53 -15.22 -14.03
CA ASN A 51 -6.32 -16.19 -12.98
C ASN A 51 -5.52 -15.54 -11.86
N SER A 52 -6.05 -15.67 -10.66
CA SER A 52 -5.40 -15.12 -9.48
C SER A 52 -4.03 -15.78 -9.31
N ALA A 53 -3.07 -15.02 -8.78
CA ALA A 53 -1.77 -15.60 -8.43
C ALA A 53 -2.01 -16.85 -7.55
N PRO A 54 -1.30 -17.97 -7.83
CA PRO A 54 -1.45 -19.17 -7.03
C PRO A 54 -1.15 -18.83 -5.56
N GLU A 55 -2.01 -19.29 -4.66
CA GLU A 55 -1.81 -19.07 -3.24
C GLU A 55 -0.52 -19.79 -2.80
N PRO A 56 0.28 -19.18 -1.91
CA PRO A 56 1.47 -19.83 -1.39
C PRO A 56 1.09 -21.16 -0.74
N SER A 57 1.61 -22.26 -1.28
CA SER A 57 1.40 -23.60 -0.75
C SER A 57 2.56 -23.98 0.18
N CYS A 58 2.26 -24.34 1.42
CA CYS A 58 3.20 -25.00 2.33
C CYS A 58 2.80 -26.47 2.49
N GLU A 59 3.78 -27.35 2.73
CA GLU A 59 3.55 -28.80 2.89
C GLU A 59 2.57 -29.13 4.01
N ASN A 60 2.55 -28.33 5.08
CA ASN A 60 1.66 -28.48 6.22
C ASN A 60 1.03 -27.12 6.58
N PRO A 61 -0.17 -26.80 6.05
CA PRO A 61 -0.86 -25.58 6.44
C PRO A 61 -1.22 -25.64 7.93
N GLY A 62 -0.66 -24.71 8.70
CA GLY A 62 -0.93 -24.57 10.12
C GLY A 62 -2.18 -23.72 10.39
N PRO A 63 -2.48 -23.42 11.67
CA PRO A 63 -3.53 -22.46 12.01
C PRO A 63 -3.23 -21.09 11.39
N ARG A 64 -4.27 -20.38 10.92
CA ARG A 64 -4.15 -19.07 10.26
C ARG A 64 -3.60 -17.97 11.15
N PHE A 65 -3.88 -18.04 12.44
CA PHE A 65 -3.50 -17.05 13.45
C PHE A 65 -2.88 -17.82 14.61
N VAL A 66 -1.59 -17.62 14.82
CA VAL A 66 -0.81 -18.37 15.81
C VAL A 66 -0.09 -17.40 16.71
N VAL A 67 -0.26 -17.56 18.02
CA VAL A 67 0.52 -16.86 19.05
C VAL A 67 1.46 -17.87 19.69
N GLU A 68 2.76 -17.64 19.51
CA GLU A 68 3.84 -18.39 20.12
C GLU A 68 4.59 -17.50 21.12
N ASP A 69 5.57 -18.08 21.82
CA ASP A 69 6.45 -17.32 22.70
C ASP A 69 7.35 -16.34 21.92
N SER A 70 7.67 -16.67 20.68
CA SER A 70 8.53 -15.87 19.79
C SER A 70 7.77 -14.77 19.03
N GLY A 71 6.44 -14.89 18.88
CA GLY A 71 5.71 -13.97 18.03
C GLY A 71 4.23 -14.29 17.82
N PHE A 72 3.60 -13.41 17.05
CA PHE A 72 2.27 -13.61 16.49
C PHE A 72 2.38 -13.68 14.97
N CYS A 73 1.99 -14.81 14.40
CA CYS A 73 2.05 -15.05 12.96
C CYS A 73 0.66 -15.13 12.34
N ILE A 74 0.56 -14.62 11.11
CA ILE A 74 -0.68 -14.61 10.32
C ILE A 74 -0.46 -15.28 8.95
N GLY A 75 -1.49 -15.99 8.50
CA GLY A 75 -1.53 -16.72 7.23
C GLY A 75 -1.30 -18.23 7.37
N ASN A 76 -1.87 -19.01 6.45
CA ASN A 76 -1.81 -20.48 6.45
C ASN A 76 -0.39 -21.06 6.48
N CYS A 77 0.59 -20.29 5.98
CA CYS A 77 2.00 -20.65 5.96
C CYS A 77 2.85 -19.71 6.83
N ARG A 78 2.24 -19.03 7.81
CA ARG A 78 2.90 -18.02 8.67
C ARG A 78 3.64 -16.97 7.84
N SER A 79 2.98 -16.48 6.79
CA SER A 79 3.55 -15.58 5.79
C SER A 79 4.00 -14.24 6.35
N GLU A 80 3.48 -13.83 7.52
CA GLU A 80 3.91 -12.63 8.23
C GLU A 80 3.95 -12.91 9.73
N CYS A 81 5.04 -12.53 10.42
CA CYS A 81 5.22 -12.76 11.85
C CYS A 81 5.70 -11.51 12.59
N PHE A 82 5.02 -11.17 13.68
CA PHE A 82 5.35 -10.03 14.53
C PHE A 82 6.05 -10.51 15.80
N PRO A 83 7.22 -9.96 16.16
CA PRO A 83 7.98 -10.44 17.30
C PRO A 83 7.24 -10.19 18.62
N ARG A 84 7.23 -11.21 19.48
CA ARG A 84 6.77 -11.13 20.86
C ARG A 84 7.98 -11.09 21.77
N VAL A 85 8.01 -10.12 22.66
CA VAL A 85 9.15 -9.87 23.56
C VAL A 85 8.67 -9.61 24.98
N LYS A 86 9.50 -9.98 25.95
CA LYS A 86 9.24 -9.67 27.36
C LYS A 86 9.98 -8.39 27.74
N LYS A 87 9.46 -7.69 28.75
CA LYS A 87 10.12 -6.52 29.36
C LYS A 87 10.57 -5.46 28.34
N LEU A 88 9.73 -5.16 27.35
CA LEU A 88 10.00 -4.12 26.35
C LEU A 88 9.96 -2.75 27.02
N CYS A 89 11.07 -2.03 27.06
CA CYS A 89 11.21 -0.73 27.70
C CYS A 89 11.70 0.31 26.71
N VAL A 90 10.89 1.35 26.49
CA VAL A 90 11.19 2.49 25.63
C VAL A 90 11.75 3.62 26.49
N SER A 91 12.93 4.12 26.12
CA SER A 91 13.63 5.24 26.76
C SER A 91 14.12 6.24 25.70
N PRO A 92 14.60 7.44 26.09
CA PRO A 92 15.16 8.41 25.15
C PRO A 92 16.34 7.91 24.30
N SER A 93 17.10 6.93 24.79
CA SER A 93 18.35 6.47 24.16
C SER A 93 18.25 5.11 23.50
N GLU A 94 17.35 4.25 23.97
CA GLU A 94 17.22 2.87 23.50
C GLU A 94 15.83 2.30 23.74
N VAL A 95 15.47 1.32 22.92
CA VAL A 95 14.39 0.37 23.18
C VAL A 95 15.00 -0.95 23.63
N ALA A 96 15.02 -1.17 24.95
CA ALA A 96 15.55 -2.39 25.55
C ALA A 96 14.46 -3.47 25.60
N TYR A 97 14.79 -4.72 25.33
CA TYR A 97 13.86 -5.84 25.52
C TYR A 97 14.57 -7.10 26.03
N CYS A 98 13.82 -7.98 26.66
CA CYS A 98 14.27 -9.32 27.02
C CYS A 98 13.79 -10.27 25.93
N LYS A 99 14.75 -10.87 25.21
CA LYS A 99 14.46 -11.94 24.27
C LYS A 99 14.17 -13.20 25.08
N MET A 100 13.07 -13.89 24.80
CA MET A 100 12.85 -15.22 25.34
C MET A 100 13.84 -16.19 24.68
N GLU A 101 14.76 -16.76 25.46
CA GLU A 101 15.64 -17.82 25.01
C GLU A 101 15.02 -19.19 25.30
N LYS A 102 14.72 -19.95 24.23
CA LYS A 102 14.85 -21.41 24.02
C LYS A 102 14.01 -21.79 22.78
N GLU A 103 14.38 -22.68 21.87
CA GLU A 103 15.45 -23.67 21.78
C GLU A 103 16.17 -23.56 20.42
N LYS A 104 17.39 -24.08 20.36
CA LYS A 104 18.18 -24.23 19.15
C LYS A 104 17.50 -25.25 18.21
N GLU A 105 16.49 -24.83 17.46
CA GLU A 105 16.01 -25.62 16.32
C GLU A 105 15.47 -24.71 15.22
N GLN A 106 16.28 -24.58 14.17
CA GLN A 106 15.89 -24.42 12.76
C GLN A 106 14.58 -23.69 12.43
N ILE A 107 14.42 -22.44 12.86
CA ILE A 107 13.53 -21.51 12.14
C ILE A 107 14.32 -20.23 11.84
N GLU A 108 15.02 -20.24 10.70
CA GLU A 108 15.67 -19.06 10.09
C GLU A 108 14.67 -17.97 9.64
N SER A 109 13.40 -18.04 10.05
CA SER A 109 12.30 -17.22 9.54
C SER A 109 11.51 -16.44 10.60
N THR A 110 11.77 -16.56 11.91
CA THR A 110 11.09 -15.69 12.88
C THR A 110 11.69 -14.29 12.80
N GLN A 111 10.99 -13.37 12.13
CA GLN A 111 11.38 -11.96 11.98
C GLN A 111 11.85 -11.38 13.31
N LEU A 112 13.12 -10.98 13.31
CA LEU A 112 13.79 -10.38 14.45
C LEU A 112 13.16 -9.03 14.79
N MET A 113 13.24 -8.66 16.07
CA MET A 113 12.93 -7.31 16.51
C MET A 113 13.57 -6.26 15.58
N PRO A 114 12.87 -5.14 15.28
CA PRO A 114 13.46 -4.00 14.59
C PRO A 114 14.88 -3.68 15.02
N LYS A 115 15.79 -3.27 14.13
CA LYS A 115 17.07 -2.67 14.57
C LYS A 115 16.89 -1.32 15.26
N PHE A 116 15.82 -0.62 14.92
CA PHE A 116 15.45 0.66 15.48
C PHE A 116 13.93 0.78 15.50
N MET A 117 13.38 1.65 16.36
CA MET A 117 11.99 2.07 16.34
C MET A 117 11.91 3.57 16.14
N ARG A 118 10.72 4.07 15.80
CA ARG A 118 10.48 5.51 15.63
C ARG A 118 9.25 5.94 16.42
N PHE A 119 9.26 7.17 16.92
CA PHE A 119 8.22 7.71 17.79
C PHE A 119 7.72 9.08 17.30
N HIS A 120 6.57 9.50 17.83
CA HIS A 120 5.95 10.80 17.55
C HIS A 120 6.94 11.97 17.73
N GLY A 121 6.93 12.91 16.78
CA GLY A 121 7.68 14.17 16.89
C GLY A 121 9.19 14.09 16.61
N GLU A 122 9.74 12.90 16.31
CA GLU A 122 11.18 12.75 16.16
C GLU A 122 11.66 12.42 14.73
N HIS A 123 12.80 13.03 14.37
CA HIS A 123 13.70 12.57 13.31
C HIS A 123 14.55 11.37 13.75
N SER A 124 14.60 11.09 15.05
CA SER A 124 15.48 10.12 15.67
C SER A 124 14.90 8.71 15.58
N THR A 125 15.67 7.83 14.95
CA THR A 125 15.49 6.39 15.08
C THR A 125 16.15 5.95 16.38
N ILE A 126 15.39 5.32 17.28
CA ILE A 126 15.93 4.83 18.54
C ILE A 126 16.38 3.38 18.34
N PRO A 127 17.64 3.03 18.64
CA PRO A 127 18.11 1.65 18.48
C PRO A 127 17.36 0.70 19.41
N THR A 128 17.14 -0.53 18.96
CA THR A 128 16.68 -1.59 19.86
C THR A 128 17.88 -2.41 20.34
N ALA A 129 17.82 -2.88 21.58
CA ALA A 129 18.89 -3.66 22.18
C ALA A 129 18.33 -4.77 23.08
N ASN A 130 19.03 -5.91 23.08
CA ASN A 130 18.79 -6.95 24.08
C ASN A 130 19.24 -6.47 25.46
N SER A 131 18.47 -6.80 26.48
CA SER A 131 18.73 -6.45 27.87
C SER A 131 18.54 -7.65 28.80
N SER A 132 19.07 -7.56 30.02
CA SER A 132 18.91 -8.62 31.02
C SER A 132 17.44 -8.76 31.45
N CYS A 133 16.93 -10.00 31.34
CA CYS A 133 15.59 -10.37 31.77
C CYS A 133 15.39 -10.28 33.30
N ALA A 134 16.45 -10.11 34.09
CA ALA A 134 16.37 -10.03 35.55
C ALA A 134 16.00 -8.64 36.09
N GLN A 135 16.05 -7.58 35.27
CA GLN A 135 15.73 -6.24 35.74
C GLN A 135 14.24 -6.12 36.11
N GLU A 136 13.96 -5.76 37.36
CA GLU A 136 12.63 -5.36 37.82
C GLU A 136 12.38 -3.92 37.41
N LYS A 137 11.60 -3.73 36.35
CA LYS A 137 11.08 -2.42 35.96
C LYS A 137 9.57 -2.47 36.09
N LYS A 138 8.98 -1.50 36.79
CA LYS A 138 7.53 -1.36 36.87
C LYS A 138 7.00 -1.12 35.46
N GLY A 139 6.19 -2.05 34.96
CA GLY A 139 5.68 -2.03 33.59
C GLY A 139 4.16 -2.11 33.51
N ILE A 140 3.64 -1.91 32.32
CA ILE A 140 2.28 -2.22 31.93
C ILE A 140 2.15 -3.74 31.93
N VAL A 141 1.29 -4.24 32.82
CA VAL A 141 1.08 -5.67 33.09
C VAL A 141 0.25 -6.31 31.97
N GLY A 142 0.58 -7.56 31.65
CA GLY A 142 -0.12 -8.36 30.64
C GLY A 142 0.37 -8.12 29.20
N LEU A 143 -0.31 -8.76 28.24
CA LEU A 143 0.05 -8.71 26.84
C LEU A 143 -0.36 -7.38 26.20
N SER A 144 0.62 -6.67 25.66
CA SER A 144 0.42 -5.41 24.94
C SER A 144 0.66 -5.59 23.45
N LEU A 145 -0.17 -4.94 22.63
CA LEU A 145 0.07 -4.81 21.20
C LEU A 145 0.73 -3.46 20.97
N VAL A 146 1.93 -3.41 20.41
CA VAL A 146 2.75 -2.18 20.37
C VAL A 146 3.09 -1.80 18.94
N ALA A 147 2.60 -0.65 18.48
CA ALA A 147 2.94 -0.07 17.19
C ALA A 147 3.86 1.14 17.34
N ASP A 148 4.82 1.27 16.43
CA ASP A 148 5.72 2.41 16.31
C ASP A 148 5.41 3.28 15.09
N GLN A 149 6.26 4.28 14.83
CA GLN A 149 6.15 5.22 13.70
C GLN A 149 7.09 4.85 12.54
N ARG A 150 7.63 3.65 12.49
CA ARG A 150 8.51 3.30 11.36
C ARG A 150 7.74 3.33 10.06
N TYR A 151 8.42 3.89 9.06
CA TYR A 151 7.92 4.17 7.71
C TYR A 151 6.82 5.24 7.61
N LEU A 152 6.29 5.77 8.72
CA LEU A 152 5.39 6.92 8.69
C LEU A 152 6.19 8.22 8.46
N PRO A 153 6.01 8.94 7.33
CA PRO A 153 6.77 10.16 7.09
C PRO A 153 6.39 11.24 8.11
N LEU A 154 7.37 12.07 8.50
CA LEU A 154 7.17 13.09 9.54
C LEU A 154 6.03 14.05 9.13
N HIS A 155 5.07 14.25 10.03
CA HIS A 155 3.90 15.13 9.83
C HIS A 155 3.08 14.81 8.58
N LYS A 156 3.20 13.60 8.04
CA LYS A 156 2.46 13.15 6.86
C LYS A 156 1.87 11.79 7.17
N PRO A 157 0.64 11.76 7.71
CA PRO A 157 -0.10 10.52 7.89
C PRO A 157 -0.06 9.70 6.60
N ASN A 158 0.14 8.40 6.72
CA ASN A 158 0.27 7.52 5.55
C ASN A 158 -0.58 6.26 5.79
N PRO A 159 -1.81 6.23 5.26
CA PRO A 159 -2.76 5.14 5.44
C PRO A 159 -2.17 3.75 5.16
N HIS A 160 -1.26 3.64 4.19
CA HIS A 160 -0.59 2.38 3.87
C HIS A 160 0.22 1.82 5.05
N HIS A 161 1.06 2.65 5.68
CA HIS A 161 1.88 2.23 6.83
C HIS A 161 1.10 2.17 8.14
N GLU A 162 -0.04 2.85 8.23
CA GLU A 162 -0.99 2.70 9.33
C GLU A 162 -1.69 1.33 9.26
N ALA A 163 -2.11 0.91 8.06
CA ALA A 163 -2.78 -0.36 7.83
C ALA A 163 -1.93 -1.57 8.23
N GLU A 164 -0.62 -1.52 7.94
CA GLU A 164 0.39 -2.53 8.34
C GLU A 164 0.46 -2.75 9.86
N LYS A 165 -0.09 -1.82 10.66
CA LYS A 165 -0.12 -1.88 12.13
C LYS A 165 -1.51 -2.17 12.66
N ILE A 166 -2.50 -1.44 12.14
CA ILE A 166 -3.89 -1.52 12.61
C ILE A 166 -4.53 -2.87 12.23
N ILE A 167 -4.31 -3.37 11.01
CA ILE A 167 -4.96 -4.62 10.55
C ILE A 167 -4.44 -5.82 11.35
N PRO A 168 -3.13 -6.04 11.53
CA PRO A 168 -2.66 -7.12 12.41
C PRO A 168 -3.19 -7.02 13.84
N ALA A 169 -3.27 -5.81 14.41
CA ALA A 169 -3.84 -5.60 15.74
C ALA A 169 -5.34 -5.96 15.79
N LEU A 170 -6.09 -5.63 14.75
CA LEU A 170 -7.49 -6.01 14.60
C LEU A 170 -7.64 -7.54 14.49
N LEU A 171 -6.80 -8.18 13.67
CA LEU A 171 -6.84 -9.62 13.47
C LEU A 171 -6.45 -10.37 14.75
N PHE A 172 -5.48 -9.87 15.50
CA PHE A 172 -5.17 -10.37 16.83
C PHE A 172 -6.41 -10.28 17.74
N LYS A 173 -6.99 -9.09 17.88
CA LYS A 173 -8.20 -8.86 18.70
C LYS A 173 -9.36 -9.80 18.33
N LYS A 174 -9.58 -10.02 17.04
CA LYS A 174 -10.66 -10.85 16.54
C LYS A 174 -10.49 -12.32 16.93
N ASN A 175 -9.27 -12.85 16.78
CA ASN A 175 -8.98 -14.29 16.88
C ASN A 175 -8.45 -14.72 18.26
N HIS A 176 -8.04 -13.79 19.10
CA HIS A 176 -7.41 -14.02 20.40
C HIS A 176 -8.11 -13.22 21.52
N GLN A 177 -9.43 -13.41 21.65
CA GLN A 177 -10.28 -12.69 22.60
C GLN A 177 -10.02 -13.09 24.06
N GLU A 178 -9.45 -14.28 24.27
CA GLU A 178 -9.00 -14.80 25.56
C GLU A 178 -7.88 -13.96 26.18
N PHE A 179 -7.12 -13.22 25.36
CA PHE A 179 -6.08 -12.34 25.86
C PHE A 179 -6.67 -10.99 26.26
N ASN A 180 -6.45 -10.58 27.51
CA ASN A 180 -6.61 -9.20 27.90
C ASN A 180 -5.48 -8.37 27.29
N HIS A 181 -5.77 -7.62 26.22
CA HIS A 181 -4.80 -6.85 25.47
C HIS A 181 -5.23 -5.40 25.26
N THR A 182 -4.24 -4.52 25.11
CA THR A 182 -4.45 -3.12 24.72
C THR A 182 -3.51 -2.77 23.58
N PHE A 183 -4.02 -2.02 22.59
CA PHE A 183 -3.22 -1.55 21.48
C PHE A 183 -2.57 -0.21 21.83
N TYR A 184 -1.28 -0.22 22.07
CA TYR A 184 -0.45 0.95 22.32
C TYR A 184 0.18 1.42 21.03
N TRP A 185 -0.03 2.70 20.70
CA TRP A 185 0.56 3.30 19.52
C TRP A 185 1.34 4.53 19.94
N PHE A 186 2.64 4.54 19.65
CA PHE A 186 3.52 5.68 19.87
C PHE A 186 3.28 6.80 18.85
N SER A 187 2.04 7.31 18.82
CA SER A 187 1.53 8.38 17.96
C SER A 187 0.74 9.38 18.80
N THR A 188 0.29 10.46 18.16
CA THR A 188 -0.82 11.27 18.64
C THR A 188 -2.03 11.13 17.71
N PRO A 189 -3.27 11.33 18.20
CA PRO A 189 -4.46 11.27 17.33
C PRO A 189 -4.42 12.21 16.13
N SER A 190 -3.72 13.35 16.24
CA SER A 190 -3.54 14.32 15.16
C SER A 190 -2.64 13.81 14.02
N GLU A 191 -1.80 12.81 14.28
CA GLU A 191 -0.90 12.23 13.26
C GLU A 191 -1.45 10.97 12.60
N VAL A 192 -2.58 10.46 13.08
CA VAL A 192 -3.29 9.36 12.40
C VAL A 192 -4.09 9.94 11.25
N SER A 193 -4.02 9.31 10.08
CA SER A 193 -4.76 9.74 8.91
C SER A 193 -6.27 9.63 9.13
N GLU A 194 -7.06 10.39 8.37
CA GLU A 194 -8.52 10.21 8.35
C GLU A 194 -8.92 8.78 7.97
N TRP A 195 -8.09 8.09 7.19
CA TRP A 195 -8.28 6.68 6.89
C TRP A 195 -8.11 5.81 8.14
N GLY A 196 -7.01 5.96 8.88
CA GLY A 196 -6.72 5.18 10.08
C GLY A 196 -7.74 5.41 11.19
N LYS A 197 -8.17 6.66 11.38
CA LYS A 197 -9.24 7.03 12.33
C LYS A 197 -10.55 6.33 11.98
N GLY A 198 -11.01 6.46 10.74
CA GLY A 198 -12.27 5.84 10.33
C GLY A 198 -12.23 4.32 10.29
N PHE A 199 -11.07 3.72 9.97
CA PHE A 199 -10.90 2.27 10.08
C PHE A 199 -10.98 1.79 11.53
N LEU A 200 -10.31 2.46 12.47
CA LEU A 200 -10.42 2.15 13.90
C LEU A 200 -11.85 2.33 14.42
N GLU A 201 -12.57 3.34 13.94
CA GLU A 201 -13.98 3.56 14.28
C GLU A 201 -14.87 2.44 13.74
N ALA A 202 -14.72 2.06 12.46
CA ALA A 202 -15.49 1.01 11.80
C ALA A 202 -15.45 -0.33 12.56
N PHE A 203 -14.30 -0.66 13.16
CA PHE A 203 -14.10 -1.90 13.94
C PHE A 203 -14.22 -1.72 15.46
N ASN A 204 -14.73 -0.58 15.91
CA ASN A 204 -14.87 -0.24 17.33
C ASN A 204 -13.55 -0.48 18.11
N MET A 205 -12.45 -0.01 17.53
CA MET A 205 -11.10 -0.04 18.09
C MET A 205 -10.64 1.31 18.62
N GLN A 206 -11.32 2.40 18.28
CA GLN A 206 -10.94 3.76 18.66
C GLN A 206 -10.66 3.96 20.17
N THR A 207 -11.51 3.40 21.04
CA THR A 207 -11.35 3.46 22.51
C THR A 207 -10.37 2.43 23.06
N LYS A 208 -9.91 1.51 22.20
CA LYS A 208 -8.97 0.43 22.54
C LYS A 208 -7.54 0.78 22.13
N VAL A 209 -7.33 1.91 21.44
CA VAL A 209 -6.01 2.45 21.15
C VAL A 209 -5.59 3.40 22.26
N LYS A 210 -4.46 3.11 22.91
CA LYS A 210 -3.78 4.04 23.83
C LYS A 210 -2.62 4.70 23.10
N TYR A 211 -2.82 5.98 22.81
CA TYR A 211 -1.77 6.84 22.26
C TYR A 211 -0.74 7.16 23.32
N MET A 212 0.54 6.99 22.99
CA MET A 212 1.65 7.16 23.91
C MET A 212 2.62 8.21 23.38
N ASN A 213 2.97 9.16 24.24
CA ASN A 213 4.06 10.09 23.96
C ASN A 213 5.41 9.40 24.16
N PHE A 214 6.40 9.79 23.36
CA PHE A 214 7.77 9.35 23.56
C PHE A 214 8.31 9.87 24.92
N PRO A 215 8.99 9.03 25.73
CA PRO A 215 9.66 9.50 26.93
C PRO A 215 10.83 10.43 26.56
N VAL A 216 10.69 11.74 26.83
CA VAL A 216 11.71 12.76 26.51
C VAL A 216 12.69 12.99 27.68
N ARG A 217 12.31 12.67 28.92
CA ARG A 217 13.17 12.90 30.09
C ARG A 217 14.14 11.72 30.25
N LYS A 218 15.40 12.03 30.57
CA LYS A 218 16.49 11.04 30.74
C LYS A 218 16.15 9.87 31.68
N ASN A 219 15.32 10.11 32.69
CA ASN A 219 14.89 9.10 33.67
C ASN A 219 13.46 8.59 33.43
N SER A 220 12.82 8.95 32.32
CA SER A 220 11.50 8.44 31.96
C SER A 220 11.64 7.21 31.07
N THR A 221 10.86 6.18 31.36
CA THR A 221 10.82 4.94 30.58
C THR A 221 9.40 4.39 30.61
N VAL A 222 8.95 3.86 29.49
CA VAL A 222 7.69 3.12 29.39
C VAL A 222 8.02 1.66 29.19
N CYS A 223 7.65 0.80 30.13
CA CYS A 223 7.91 -0.63 30.07
C CYS A 223 6.63 -1.43 29.90
N PHE A 224 6.69 -2.52 29.13
CA PHE A 224 5.64 -3.51 28.92
C PHE A 224 6.16 -4.86 29.38
N GLU A 225 5.35 -5.59 30.16
CA GLU A 225 5.71 -6.92 30.65
C GLU A 225 5.85 -7.93 29.51
N ASP A 226 4.90 -7.91 28.58
CA ASP A 226 4.83 -8.77 27.39
C ASP A 226 4.27 -7.95 26.23
N ALA A 227 4.92 -7.99 25.07
CA ALA A 227 4.56 -7.14 23.95
C ALA A 227 4.71 -7.86 22.61
N ILE A 228 3.68 -7.79 21.77
CA ILE A 228 3.78 -8.08 20.33
C ILE A 228 4.03 -6.75 19.61
N VAL A 229 5.11 -6.68 18.83
CA VAL A 229 5.54 -5.42 18.20
C VAL A 229 5.12 -5.40 16.73
N PHE A 230 4.08 -4.61 16.43
CA PHE A 230 3.59 -4.33 15.08
C PHE A 230 4.44 -3.28 14.41
N SER A 231 5.57 -3.75 13.89
CA SER A 231 6.55 -2.91 13.25
C SER A 231 7.13 -3.61 12.02
N ALA A 232 6.33 -4.43 11.35
CA ALA A 232 6.74 -5.09 10.12
C ALA A 232 7.24 -4.06 9.09
N GLY A 233 8.15 -4.52 8.23
CA GLY A 233 8.48 -3.80 7.02
C GLY A 233 7.24 -3.66 6.13
N THR A 234 7.37 -2.95 5.02
CA THR A 234 6.30 -2.83 4.03
C THR A 234 6.07 -4.17 3.34
N THR A 235 5.31 -5.06 3.97
CA THR A 235 4.94 -6.37 3.42
C THR A 235 3.49 -6.32 2.94
N LEU A 236 3.15 -7.15 1.97
CA LEU A 236 1.78 -7.24 1.43
C LEU A 236 0.93 -8.27 2.17
N TYR A 237 1.51 -9.01 3.13
CA TYR A 237 0.90 -10.19 3.74
C TYR A 237 0.20 -9.92 5.08
N TYR A 238 0.09 -8.64 5.50
CA TYR A 238 -0.67 -8.27 6.69
C TYR A 238 -2.20 -8.50 6.54
N VAL A 239 -2.67 -8.70 5.31
CA VAL A 239 -3.97 -9.32 5.00
C VAL A 239 -3.68 -10.72 4.46
N PRO A 240 -3.84 -11.78 5.27
CA PRO A 240 -3.22 -13.08 4.99
C PRO A 240 -3.88 -13.89 3.87
N ASP A 241 -5.17 -13.71 3.64
CA ASP A 241 -5.94 -14.51 2.69
C ASP A 241 -7.17 -13.76 2.14
N ARG A 242 -7.81 -14.37 1.14
CA ARG A 242 -9.01 -13.84 0.49
C ARG A 242 -10.19 -13.73 1.45
N ASP A 243 -10.36 -14.69 2.35
CA ASP A 243 -11.46 -14.69 3.34
C ASP A 243 -11.34 -13.50 4.29
N THR A 244 -10.12 -13.20 4.74
CA THR A 244 -9.81 -12.08 5.62
C THR A 244 -10.02 -10.77 4.88
N ASN A 245 -9.59 -10.66 3.62
CA ASN A 245 -9.88 -9.49 2.82
C ASN A 245 -11.39 -9.31 2.58
N ASP A 246 -12.12 -10.38 2.26
CA ASP A 246 -13.58 -10.36 2.08
C ASP A 246 -14.30 -9.94 3.37
N TRP A 247 -13.86 -10.44 4.53
CA TRP A 247 -14.39 -10.02 5.83
C TRP A 247 -14.14 -8.53 6.11
N LEU A 248 -12.89 -8.06 5.94
CA LEU A 248 -12.53 -6.65 6.12
C LEU A 248 -13.37 -5.75 5.21
N ARG A 249 -13.48 -6.13 3.93
CA ARG A 249 -14.23 -5.43 2.91
C ARG A 249 -15.72 -5.34 3.26
N GLN A 250 -16.37 -6.45 3.56
CA GLN A 250 -17.79 -6.46 3.89
C GLN A 250 -18.08 -5.58 5.11
N HIS A 251 -17.27 -5.66 6.15
CA HIS A 251 -17.45 -4.88 7.37
C HIS A 251 -17.31 -3.37 7.11
N VAL A 252 -16.29 -2.96 6.36
CA VAL A 252 -16.07 -1.55 6.02
C VAL A 252 -17.16 -1.00 5.09
N LEU A 253 -17.58 -1.78 4.09
CA LEU A 253 -18.65 -1.37 3.18
C LEU A 253 -19.99 -1.20 3.92
N GLN A 254 -20.31 -2.09 4.86
CA GLN A 254 -21.48 -1.96 5.72
C GLN A 254 -21.40 -0.71 6.60
N TYR A 255 -20.27 -0.47 7.27
CA TYR A 255 -20.06 0.72 8.09
C TYR A 255 -20.24 2.01 7.28
N CYS A 256 -19.75 2.03 6.03
CA CYS A 256 -19.87 3.19 5.14
C CYS A 256 -21.19 3.27 4.35
N SER A 257 -22.13 2.35 4.59
CA SER A 257 -23.39 2.24 3.85
C SER A 257 -23.18 2.16 2.33
N ILE A 258 -22.14 1.45 1.89
CA ILE A 258 -21.83 1.21 0.48
C ILE A 258 -22.36 -0.19 0.11
N PRO A 259 -23.15 -0.35 -0.97
CA PRO A 259 -23.66 -1.65 -1.39
C PRO A 259 -22.54 -2.65 -1.69
N ILE A 260 -22.64 -3.86 -1.12
CA ILE A 260 -21.73 -4.96 -1.41
C ILE A 260 -22.15 -5.61 -2.72
N VAL A 261 -21.52 -5.20 -3.81
CA VAL A 261 -21.76 -5.73 -5.16
C VAL A 261 -20.46 -6.21 -5.80
N ASN A 262 -20.55 -7.20 -6.67
CA ASN A 262 -19.42 -7.62 -7.51
C ASN A 262 -19.22 -6.63 -8.66
N ALA A 263 -18.00 -6.54 -9.16
CA ALA A 263 -17.72 -5.77 -10.36
C ALA A 263 -18.45 -6.38 -11.56
N SER A 264 -18.96 -5.54 -12.46
CA SER A 264 -19.54 -6.01 -13.71
C SER A 264 -18.48 -6.15 -14.81
N TRP A 265 -18.65 -7.18 -15.66
CA TRP A 265 -17.94 -7.30 -16.93
C TRP A 265 -18.96 -7.39 -18.07
N PRO A 266 -18.94 -6.48 -19.08
CA PRO A 266 -18.04 -5.33 -19.24
C PRO A 266 -18.12 -4.29 -18.11
N PRO A 267 -17.01 -3.57 -17.81
CA PRO A 267 -17.00 -2.53 -16.79
C PRO A 267 -18.09 -1.49 -17.09
N ARG A 268 -18.82 -1.04 -16.05
CA ARG A 268 -19.83 0.03 -16.16
C ARG A 268 -19.37 1.30 -15.47
N ASN A 269 -18.59 1.15 -14.41
CA ASN A 269 -17.99 2.23 -13.65
C ASN A 269 -16.47 2.16 -13.76
N VAL A 270 -15.86 3.27 -14.19
CA VAL A 270 -14.42 3.38 -14.38
C VAL A 270 -13.90 4.62 -13.67
N ALA A 271 -12.86 4.47 -12.87
CA ALA A 271 -12.19 5.60 -12.23
C ALA A 271 -10.70 5.67 -12.55
N ILE A 272 -10.20 6.90 -12.70
CA ILE A 272 -8.77 7.22 -12.72
C ILE A 272 -8.49 8.04 -11.47
N LEU A 273 -7.82 7.42 -10.50
CA LEU A 273 -7.52 8.02 -9.20
C LEU A 273 -6.03 8.38 -9.11
N ASP A 274 -5.72 9.64 -9.43
CA ASP A 274 -4.35 10.16 -9.38
C ASP A 274 -3.92 10.49 -7.93
N ARG A 275 -2.66 10.86 -7.75
CA ARG A 275 -2.17 11.45 -6.49
C ARG A 275 -2.35 12.96 -6.54
N THR A 276 -2.66 13.56 -5.39
CA THR A 276 -2.72 15.03 -5.24
C THR A 276 -1.35 15.70 -5.44
N SER A 277 -0.27 14.97 -5.15
CA SER A 277 1.11 15.47 -5.24
C SER A 277 2.11 14.32 -5.37
N GLY A 278 3.35 14.67 -5.72
CA GLY A 278 4.50 13.76 -5.80
C GLY A 278 4.93 13.41 -7.22
N SER A 279 6.06 12.69 -7.34
CA SER A 279 6.64 12.30 -8.62
C SER A 279 5.88 11.18 -9.33
N ARG A 280 5.06 10.42 -8.60
CA ARG A 280 4.27 9.28 -9.08
C ARG A 280 2.86 9.69 -9.52
N ARG A 281 2.73 10.82 -10.20
CA ARG A 281 1.44 11.28 -10.76
C ARG A 281 1.27 10.77 -12.18
N LEU A 282 0.02 10.55 -12.58
CA LEU A 282 -0.32 10.21 -13.97
C LEU A 282 -0.15 11.44 -14.87
N LYS A 283 1.01 11.60 -15.51
CA LYS A 283 1.29 12.73 -16.42
C LYS A 283 0.35 12.77 -17.62
N ASN A 284 -0.08 11.61 -18.11
CA ASN A 284 -0.92 11.44 -19.29
C ASN A 284 -2.38 11.09 -18.93
N LYS A 285 -2.88 11.55 -17.77
CA LYS A 285 -4.21 11.22 -17.24
C LYS A 285 -5.34 11.43 -18.24
N ASP A 286 -5.33 12.55 -18.95
CA ASP A 286 -6.37 12.89 -19.93
C ASP A 286 -6.36 11.97 -21.15
N MET A 287 -5.16 11.58 -21.61
CA MET A 287 -5.01 10.63 -22.70
C MET A 287 -5.51 9.24 -22.31
N VAL A 288 -5.22 8.79 -21.09
CA VAL A 288 -5.75 7.53 -20.54
C VAL A 288 -7.28 7.57 -20.47
N ALA A 289 -7.87 8.68 -20.01
CA ALA A 289 -9.32 8.85 -19.97
C ALA A 289 -9.96 8.80 -21.37
N GLN A 290 -9.31 9.40 -22.37
CA GLN A 290 -9.77 9.37 -23.76
C GLN A 290 -9.74 7.95 -24.32
N ILE A 291 -8.64 7.22 -24.12
CA ILE A 291 -8.51 5.82 -24.58
C ILE A 291 -9.59 4.95 -23.94
N LEU A 292 -9.78 5.06 -22.62
CA LEU A 292 -10.84 4.30 -21.93
C LEU A 292 -12.22 4.63 -22.48
N SER A 293 -12.52 5.90 -22.72
CA SER A 293 -13.81 6.31 -23.28
C SER A 293 -14.03 5.78 -24.70
N GLN A 294 -12.98 5.70 -25.51
CA GLN A 294 -13.05 5.15 -26.87
C GLN A 294 -13.20 3.63 -26.87
N MET A 295 -12.47 2.93 -26.00
CA MET A 295 -12.47 1.47 -25.95
C MET A 295 -13.70 0.89 -25.25
N LEU A 296 -14.15 1.53 -24.16
CA LEU A 296 -15.23 1.00 -23.31
C LEU A 296 -16.58 1.69 -23.57
N GLY A 297 -16.61 2.80 -24.31
CA GLY A 297 -17.82 3.61 -24.50
C GLY A 297 -18.30 4.31 -23.22
N ILE A 298 -17.47 4.37 -22.18
CA ILE A 298 -17.82 4.91 -20.85
C ILE A 298 -16.83 5.99 -20.45
N ARG A 299 -17.34 7.11 -19.95
CA ARG A 299 -16.51 8.19 -19.42
C ARG A 299 -15.92 7.80 -18.08
N ALA A 300 -14.59 7.73 -18.00
CA ALA A 300 -13.90 7.50 -16.73
C ALA A 300 -14.06 8.70 -15.77
N ARG A 301 -14.45 8.43 -14.53
CA ARG A 301 -14.45 9.41 -13.44
C ARG A 301 -13.01 9.71 -13.06
N GLN A 302 -12.61 10.96 -13.18
CA GLN A 302 -11.27 11.39 -12.76
C GLN A 302 -11.32 11.93 -11.33
N GLY A 303 -10.36 11.53 -10.51
CA GLY A 303 -10.28 11.98 -9.14
C GLY A 303 -8.88 11.85 -8.56
N TYR A 304 -8.80 12.01 -7.25
CA TYR A 304 -7.59 11.83 -6.48
C TYR A 304 -7.82 10.82 -5.37
N SER A 305 -6.86 9.91 -5.17
CA SER A 305 -6.90 8.94 -4.07
C SER A 305 -6.70 9.65 -2.72
N GLY A 306 -7.39 9.15 -1.69
CA GLY A 306 -7.12 9.55 -0.29
C GLY A 306 -7.67 10.91 0.12
N ILE A 307 -8.63 11.49 -0.63
CA ILE A 307 -9.31 12.74 -0.27
C ILE A 307 -10.62 12.48 0.48
N GLY A 308 -10.84 13.24 1.56
CA GLY A 308 -12.09 13.28 2.32
C GLY A 308 -12.08 12.37 3.55
N SER A 309 -13.26 12.19 4.15
CA SER A 309 -13.46 11.24 5.26
C SER A 309 -13.14 9.81 4.82
N PHE A 310 -12.93 8.90 5.78
CA PHE A 310 -12.68 7.48 5.51
C PHE A 310 -13.67 6.87 4.51
N CYS A 311 -14.97 7.03 4.74
CA CYS A 311 -15.98 6.48 3.82
C CYS A 311 -15.99 7.14 2.45
N ASN A 312 -15.60 8.42 2.33
CA ASN A 312 -15.42 9.05 1.02
C ASN A 312 -14.23 8.45 0.27
N GLN A 313 -13.15 8.11 0.96
CA GLN A 313 -11.98 7.44 0.38
C GLN A 313 -12.30 6.00 -0.05
N VAL A 314 -13.03 5.24 0.78
CA VAL A 314 -13.50 3.88 0.45
C VAL A 314 -14.42 3.91 -0.78
N ARG A 315 -15.37 4.86 -0.82
CA ARG A 315 -16.33 5.00 -1.93
C ARG A 315 -15.66 5.18 -3.29
N GLN A 316 -14.54 5.91 -3.33
CA GLN A 316 -13.80 6.17 -4.57
C GLN A 316 -13.32 4.91 -5.30
N VAL A 317 -13.22 3.77 -4.61
CA VAL A 317 -12.78 2.49 -5.20
C VAL A 317 -13.86 1.40 -5.12
N ALA A 318 -14.69 1.41 -4.07
CA ALA A 318 -15.72 0.40 -3.85
C ALA A 318 -16.89 0.46 -4.85
N GLU A 319 -17.05 1.58 -5.55
CA GLU A 319 -18.13 1.78 -6.53
C GLU A 319 -17.69 1.51 -7.99
N GLU A 320 -16.43 1.15 -8.19
CA GLU A 320 -15.80 1.07 -9.51
C GLU A 320 -15.55 -0.39 -9.94
N ASP A 321 -15.71 -0.67 -11.23
CA ASP A 321 -15.41 -1.98 -11.83
C ASP A 321 -14.00 -2.04 -12.41
N LEU A 322 -13.50 -0.89 -12.89
CA LEU A 322 -12.14 -0.70 -13.38
C LEU A 322 -11.52 0.55 -12.72
N ILE A 323 -10.34 0.39 -12.13
CA ILE A 323 -9.64 1.45 -11.42
C ILE A 323 -8.24 1.61 -12.02
N ILE A 324 -7.88 2.83 -12.40
CA ILE A 324 -6.52 3.19 -12.81
C ILE A 324 -5.87 4.04 -11.73
N VAL A 325 -4.69 3.64 -11.28
CA VAL A 325 -3.92 4.31 -10.22
C VAL A 325 -2.44 4.34 -10.57
N PRO A 326 -1.67 5.40 -10.29
CA PRO A 326 -0.24 5.40 -10.60
C PRO A 326 0.64 4.55 -9.68
N HIS A 327 0.10 4.04 -8.56
CA HIS A 327 0.84 3.22 -7.59
C HIS A 327 -0.12 2.41 -6.69
N GLY A 328 -0.66 1.31 -7.19
CA GLY A 328 -1.72 0.54 -6.54
C GLY A 328 -1.30 -0.10 -5.22
N SER A 329 -0.07 -0.60 -5.13
CA SER A 329 0.46 -1.23 -3.90
C SER A 329 0.49 -0.33 -2.65
N GLN A 330 0.39 1.00 -2.82
CA GLN A 330 0.32 1.97 -1.71
C GLN A 330 -1.09 2.53 -1.49
N ASN A 331 -2.06 2.16 -2.33
CA ASN A 331 -3.43 2.60 -2.17
C ASN A 331 -4.20 1.56 -1.35
N VAL A 332 -4.12 1.70 -0.03
CA VAL A 332 -4.80 0.80 0.92
C VAL A 332 -6.32 0.70 0.68
N ASN A 333 -6.95 1.72 0.09
CA ASN A 333 -8.39 1.63 -0.19
C ASN A 333 -8.72 0.52 -1.18
N LEU A 334 -7.78 0.07 -2.02
CA LEU A 334 -8.00 -1.05 -2.95
C LEU A 334 -8.38 -2.35 -2.23
N LEU A 335 -8.09 -2.49 -0.92
CA LEU A 335 -8.63 -3.58 -0.09
C LEU A 335 -10.16 -3.65 -0.10
N PHE A 336 -10.83 -2.54 -0.46
CA PHE A 336 -12.27 -2.38 -0.47
C PHE A 336 -12.85 -2.26 -1.88
N ALA A 337 -12.04 -2.46 -2.93
CA ALA A 337 -12.53 -2.55 -4.30
C ALA A 337 -13.54 -3.71 -4.43
N ARG A 338 -14.45 -3.62 -5.41
CA ARG A 338 -15.43 -4.69 -5.64
C ARG A 338 -14.72 -6.00 -5.94
N LYS A 339 -15.32 -7.11 -5.53
CA LYS A 339 -14.83 -8.43 -5.92
C LYS A 339 -14.90 -8.55 -7.45
N GLY A 340 -13.78 -8.90 -8.07
CA GLY A 340 -13.64 -8.96 -9.52
C GLY A 340 -13.34 -7.62 -10.20
N ALA A 341 -13.15 -6.53 -9.45
CA ALA A 341 -12.72 -5.27 -10.04
C ALA A 341 -11.31 -5.42 -10.62
N VAL A 342 -11.06 -4.75 -11.75
CA VAL A 342 -9.75 -4.73 -12.39
C VAL A 342 -9.02 -3.46 -11.92
N VAL A 343 -7.79 -3.62 -11.46
CA VAL A 343 -6.90 -2.50 -11.11
C VAL A 343 -5.75 -2.47 -12.11
N ILE A 344 -5.55 -1.32 -12.74
CA ILE A 344 -4.41 -1.05 -13.63
C ILE A 344 -3.50 -0.04 -12.93
N GLU A 345 -2.22 -0.41 -12.80
CA GLU A 345 -1.16 0.48 -12.32
C GLU A 345 -0.37 1.11 -13.47
#